data_AF-A0A1Q4E6R0-F1
#
_entry.id   AF-A0A1Q4E6R0-F1
#
_cell.length_a   1.000
_cell.length_b   1.000
_cell.length_c   1.000
_cell.angle_alpha   90.00
_cell.angle_beta   90.00
_cell.angle_gamma   90.00
#
_symmetry.space_group_name_H-M   'P 1'
#
loop_
_entity.id
_entity.type
_entity.pdbx_description
1 polymer ?
#
loop_
_entity_poly.entity_id
_entity_poly.type
_entity_poly.pdbx_seq_one_letter_code
_entity_poly.pdbx_strand_id
1 'polypeptide(L)'
;MTYLENLLATVFSADVGLSDSGIARALADIRANPDRRELDGLRDELQVMLNSNDADWVSLLGNEKSEVIIVDSQEEGRKFIVDNVWNPLFTEK
;
A
#
# COMPACT_ATOMS: atom_id res chain seq x y z
N MET A 1 3.63 -12.56 5.52
CA MET A 1 2.57 -11.61 5.19
C MET A 1 2.86 -10.39 6.02
N THR A 2 3.38 -9.38 5.36
CA THR A 2 3.76 -8.11 5.99
C THR A 2 2.53 -7.21 6.16
N TYR A 3 2.68 -6.08 6.85
CA TYR A 3 1.56 -5.14 7.04
C TYR A 3 1.14 -4.52 5.71
N LEU A 4 2.12 -4.26 4.84
CA LEU A 4 1.87 -3.74 3.50
C LEU A 4 1.13 -4.75 2.62
N GLU A 5 1.58 -6.02 2.59
CA GLU A 5 0.88 -7.08 1.84
C GLU A 5 -0.58 -7.24 2.30
N ASN A 6 -0.82 -7.18 3.61
CA ASN A 6 -2.16 -7.29 4.17
C ASN A 6 -3.06 -6.12 3.74
N LEU A 7 -2.53 -4.90 3.79
CA LEU A 7 -3.25 -3.71 3.34
C LEU A 7 -3.58 -3.78 1.85
N LEU A 8 -2.60 -4.16 1.02
CA LEU A 8 -2.77 -4.28 -0.42
C LEU A 8 -3.82 -5.33 -0.76
N ALA A 9 -3.77 -6.51 -0.13
CA ALA A 9 -4.76 -7.56 -0.33
C ALA A 9 -6.17 -7.16 0.13
N THR A 10 -6.30 -6.31 1.16
CA THR A 10 -7.61 -5.95 1.74
C THR A 10 -8.26 -4.74 1.08
N VAL A 11 -7.46 -3.78 0.61
CA VAL A 11 -7.96 -2.50 0.08
C VAL A 11 -7.77 -2.39 -1.43
N PHE A 12 -6.69 -2.94 -1.97
CA PHE A 12 -6.26 -2.69 -3.34
C PHE A 12 -6.36 -3.92 -4.25
N SER A 13 -6.68 -5.09 -3.70
CA SER A 13 -6.78 -6.30 -4.51
C SER A 13 -7.92 -6.20 -5.51
N ALA A 14 -7.63 -6.65 -6.74
CA ALA A 14 -8.63 -6.77 -7.81
C ALA A 14 -9.86 -7.58 -7.38
N ASP A 15 -9.70 -8.53 -6.44
CA ASP A 15 -10.80 -9.34 -5.90
C ASP A 15 -11.78 -8.51 -5.04
N VAL A 16 -11.26 -7.48 -4.35
CA VAL A 16 -12.08 -6.57 -3.53
C VAL A 16 -12.88 -5.60 -4.42
N GLY A 17 -12.37 -5.29 -5.62
CA GLY A 17 -13.09 -4.55 -6.65
C GLY A 17 -13.49 -3.12 -6.24
N LEU A 18 -12.75 -2.50 -5.31
CA LEU A 18 -13.03 -1.13 -4.89
C LEU A 18 -12.71 -0.13 -6.01
N SER A 19 -13.64 0.78 -6.28
CA SER A 19 -13.37 1.97 -7.08
C SER A 19 -12.38 2.90 -6.36
N ASP A 20 -11.73 3.82 -7.07
CA ASP A 20 -10.76 4.77 -6.49
C ASP A 20 -11.31 5.53 -5.26
N SER A 21 -12.60 5.87 -5.30
CA SER A 21 -13.31 6.52 -4.19
C SER A 21 -13.53 5.59 -3.00
N GLY A 22 -13.71 4.29 -3.23
CA GLY A 22 -13.79 3.25 -2.21
C GLY A 22 -12.44 3.02 -1.53
N ILE A 23 -11.36 2.97 -2.31
CA ILE A 23 -9.99 2.90 -1.79
C ILE A 23 -9.69 4.11 -0.91
N ALA A 24 -9.96 5.32 -1.40
CA ALA A 24 -9.74 6.54 -0.63
C ALA A 24 -10.54 6.55 0.69
N ARG A 25 -11.76 6.02 0.68
CA ARG A 25 -12.58 5.89 1.90
C ARG A 25 -12.02 4.87 2.87
N ALA A 26 -11.61 3.69 2.39
CA ALA A 26 -11.00 2.66 3.25
C ALA A 26 -9.73 3.17 3.93
N LEU A 27 -8.88 3.88 3.19
CA LEU A 27 -7.67 4.52 3.75
C LEU A 27 -8.02 5.62 4.76
N ALA A 28 -9.06 6.42 4.49
CA ALA A 28 -9.53 7.43 5.43
C ALA A 28 -10.08 6.79 6.72
N ASP A 29 -10.78 5.66 6.62
CA ASP A 29 -11.30 4.91 7.76
C ASP A 29 -10.15 4.31 8.60
N ILE A 30 -9.12 3.73 7.95
CA ILE A 30 -7.90 3.26 8.61
C ILE A 30 -7.20 4.42 9.35
N ARG A 31 -7.11 5.59 8.71
CA ARG A 31 -6.50 6.77 9.33
C ARG A 31 -7.35 7.33 10.49
N ALA A 32 -8.66 7.26 10.40
CA ALA A 32 -9.58 7.78 11.41
C ALA A 32 -9.67 6.88 12.65
N ASN A 33 -9.52 5.56 12.47
CA ASN A 33 -9.52 4.58 13.56
C ASN A 33 -8.36 3.59 13.41
N PRO A 34 -7.11 4.05 13.59
CA PRO A 34 -5.95 3.22 13.33
C PRO A 34 -5.75 2.21 14.46
N ASP A 35 -5.60 0.94 14.09
CA ASP A 35 -4.89 0.01 14.96
C ASP A 35 -3.43 0.47 15.01
N ARG A 36 -3.01 1.02 16.16
CA ARG A 36 -1.68 1.61 16.31
C ARG A 36 -0.57 0.62 15.97
N ARG A 37 -0.73 -0.67 16.27
CA ARG A 37 0.31 -1.66 15.95
C ARG A 37 0.44 -1.88 14.45
N GLU A 38 -0.69 -1.97 13.76
CA GLU A 38 -0.68 -2.16 12.31
C GLU A 38 -0.19 -0.91 11.59
N LEU A 39 -0.61 0.28 12.04
CA LEU A 39 -0.20 1.53 11.42
C LEU A 39 1.29 1.85 11.64
N ASP A 40 1.81 1.66 12.86
CA ASP A 40 3.23 1.86 13.15
C ASP A 40 4.09 0.81 12.41
N GLY A 41 3.64 -0.46 12.39
CA GLY A 41 4.33 -1.53 11.67
C GLY A 41 4.37 -1.28 10.15
N LEU A 42 3.25 -0.83 9.57
CA LEU A 42 3.17 -0.44 8.16
C LEU A 42 4.09 0.74 7.85
N ARG A 43 4.15 1.74 8.73
CA ARG A 43 5.03 2.90 8.57
C ARG A 43 6.49 2.47 8.55
N ASP A 44 6.93 1.70 9.53
CA ASP A 44 8.31 1.23 9.62
C ASP A 44 8.69 0.40 8.40
N GLU A 45 7.81 -0.52 7.98
CA GLU A 45 8.01 -1.34 6.80
C GLU A 45 8.15 -0.50 5.52
N LEU A 46 7.23 0.43 5.30
CA LEU A 46 7.28 1.34 4.15
C LEU A 46 8.53 2.22 4.17
N GLN A 47 8.94 2.72 5.35
CA GLN A 47 10.17 3.51 5.44
C GLN A 47 11.42 2.68 5.11
N VAL A 48 11.49 1.42 5.53
CA VAL A 48 12.60 0.53 5.17
C VAL A 48 12.58 0.26 3.67
N MET A 49 11.43 -0.09 3.10
CA MET A 49 11.32 -0.40 1.67
C MET A 49 11.58 0.82 0.79
N LEU A 50 11.07 2.00 1.15
CA LEU A 50 11.27 3.24 0.38
C LEU A 50 12.71 3.76 0.42
N ASN A 51 13.49 3.41 1.45
CA ASN A 51 14.91 3.75 1.56
C ASN A 51 15.83 2.64 1.02
N SER A 52 15.29 1.45 0.77
CA SER A 52 16.05 0.33 0.20
C SER A 52 15.98 0.35 -1.32
N ASN A 53 17.12 0.12 -1.98
CA ASN A 53 17.17 -0.08 -3.43
C ASN A 53 16.82 -1.53 -3.84
N ASP A 54 16.68 -2.43 -2.88
CA ASP A 54 16.39 -3.86 -3.10
C ASP A 54 14.89 -4.20 -3.01
N ALA A 55 14.03 -3.21 -2.80
CA ALA A 55 12.58 -3.43 -2.76
C ALA A 55 12.05 -3.77 -4.17
N ASP A 56 11.43 -4.95 -4.30
CA ASP A 56 10.80 -5.40 -5.55
C ASP A 56 9.30 -5.06 -5.54
N TRP A 57 9.01 -3.82 -5.92
CA TRP A 57 7.65 -3.25 -6.03
C TRP A 57 6.82 -3.92 -7.13
N VAL A 58 7.47 -4.35 -8.22
CA VAL A 58 6.78 -5.04 -9.32
C VAL A 58 6.23 -6.37 -8.81
N SER A 59 7.05 -7.15 -8.11
CA SER A 59 6.60 -8.41 -7.51
C SER A 59 5.59 -8.18 -6.37
N LEU A 60 5.74 -7.12 -5.59
CA LEU A 60 4.81 -6.79 -4.50
C LEU A 60 3.39 -6.47 -5.01
N LEU A 61 3.28 -5.67 -6.08
CA LEU A 61 1.98 -5.22 -6.61
C LEU A 61 1.34 -6.24 -7.55
N GLY A 62 2.16 -7.00 -8.28
CA GLY A 62 1.72 -7.97 -9.28
C GLY A 62 1.71 -9.43 -8.82
N ASN A 63 1.91 -9.72 -7.53
CA ASN A 63 1.83 -11.11 -7.05
C ASN A 63 0.38 -11.63 -6.99
N GLU A 64 0.25 -12.96 -7.09
CA GLU A 64 -1.02 -13.70 -7.04
C GLU A 64 -1.81 -13.51 -5.73
N LYS A 65 -1.21 -12.92 -4.69
CA LYS A 65 -1.89 -12.72 -3.39
C LYS A 65 -2.58 -11.36 -3.31
N SER A 66 -2.01 -10.35 -3.95
CA SER A 66 -2.47 -8.99 -3.85
C SER A 66 -3.13 -8.51 -5.13
N GLU A 67 -2.72 -9.02 -6.31
CA GLU A 67 -3.25 -8.69 -7.64
C GLU A 67 -3.73 -7.23 -7.75
N VAL A 68 -2.89 -6.29 -7.32
CA VAL A 68 -3.29 -4.89 -7.20
C VAL A 68 -3.24 -4.24 -8.58
N ILE A 69 -2.06 -4.29 -9.20
CA ILE A 69 -1.80 -3.69 -10.50
C ILE A 69 -0.51 -4.27 -11.07
N ILE A 70 -0.46 -4.38 -12.40
CA ILE A 70 0.78 -4.69 -13.13
C ILE A 70 1.48 -3.36 -13.43
N VAL A 71 2.71 -3.23 -12.95
CA VAL A 71 3.58 -2.07 -13.22
C VAL A 71 4.76 -2.52 -14.08
N ASP A 72 5.20 -1.66 -15.00
CA ASP A 72 6.27 -1.98 -15.94
C ASP A 72 7.68 -1.73 -15.35
N SER A 73 7.77 -1.04 -14.21
CA SER A 73 9.05 -0.71 -13.57
C SER A 73 8.96 -0.58 -12.04
N GLN A 74 10.11 -0.76 -11.38
CA GLN A 74 10.25 -0.55 -9.93
C GLN A 74 9.93 0.89 -9.52
N GLU A 75 10.25 1.86 -10.38
CA GLU A 75 9.95 3.27 -10.15
C GLU A 75 8.44 3.53 -10.15
N GLU A 76 7.71 2.96 -11.09
CA GLU A 76 6.24 3.06 -11.13
C GLU A 76 5.58 2.37 -9.94
N GLY A 77 6.04 1.18 -9.57
CA GLY A 77 5.52 0.49 -8.39
C GLY A 77 5.77 1.28 -7.09
N ARG A 78 6.97 1.83 -6.94
CA ARG A 78 7.30 2.72 -5.82
C ARG A 78 6.41 3.96 -5.82
N LYS A 79 6.26 4.61 -6.98
CA LYS A 79 5.43 5.81 -7.13
C LYS A 79 3.98 5.51 -6.76
N PHE A 80 3.44 4.38 -7.20
CA PHE A 80 2.09 3.95 -6.87
C PHE A 80 1.89 3.83 -5.36
N ILE A 81 2.81 3.16 -4.65
CA ILE A 81 2.75 3.02 -3.19
C ILE A 81 2.85 4.38 -2.50
N VAL A 82 3.74 5.26 -2.96
CA VAL A 82 3.87 6.60 -2.37
C VAL A 82 2.60 7.41 -2.55
N ASP A 83 2.07 7.46 -3.78
CA ASP A 83 0.90 8.29 -4.12
C ASP A 83 -0.41 7.74 -3.52
N ASN A 84 -0.57 6.41 -3.45
CA ASN A 84 -1.85 5.78 -3.08
C ASN A 84 -1.87 5.18 -1.66
N VAL A 85 -0.72 4.93 -1.04
CA VAL A 85 -0.67 4.35 0.33
C VAL A 85 -0.02 5.33 1.29
N TRP A 86 1.23 5.74 1.01
CA TRP A 86 2.00 6.56 1.94
C TRP A 86 1.37 7.95 2.16
N ASN A 87 1.10 8.67 1.07
CA ASN A 87 0.54 10.01 1.13
C ASN A 87 -0.83 10.07 1.85
N PRO A 88 -1.82 9.23 1.52
CA PRO A 88 -3.12 9.30 2.20
C PRO A 88 -3.07 8.90 3.68
N LEU A 89 -2.17 8.00 4.06
CA LEU A 89 -2.07 7.49 5.45
C LEU A 89 -1.16 8.34 6.35
N PHE A 90 -0.03 8.84 5.83
CA PHE A 90 1.02 9.44 6.65
C PHE A 90 1.37 10.88 6.29
N THR A 91 0.98 11.37 5.11
CA THR A 91 1.21 12.77 4.75
C THR A 91 0.05 13.61 5.28
N GLU A 92 0.34 14.45 6.27
CA GLU A 92 -0.59 15.45 6.78
C GLU A 92 -0.83 16.50 5.68
N LYS A 93 -2.10 16.71 5.31
CA LYS A 93 -2.53 17.92 4.59
C LYS A 93 -2.92 18.99 5.58
#